data_AF-A0A6A6XT55-F1
#
_entry.id   AF-A0A6A6XT55-F1
#
_cell.length_a   1.000
_cell.length_b   1.000
_cell.length_c   1.000
_cell.angle_alpha   90.00
_cell.angle_beta   90.00
_cell.angle_gamma   90.00
#
_symmetry.space_group_name_H-M   'P 1'
#
loop_
_entity.id
_entity.type
_entity.pdbx_description
1 polymer ?
#
loop_
_entity_poly.entity_id
_entity_poly.type
_entity_poly.pdbx_seq_one_letter_code
_entity_poly.pdbx_strand_id
1 'polypeptide(L)'
;MIWSAAAPIQFQHIADGLLQSSSDSRNPRAERRRQAFLGYDNLTPAERRPLALHVRSSLDKQKLRVVADEFQALVSCLPMGTVSHEARSHAAKFCRTKLKVMDVVYFIDEQGDEDCDTGVEILDHVFAQPTTVMVTKSHFKYRKFVDFGSLQPANYKFPELGVHFKSAEHLVDVVSRVFGSCVERIILNFWANTNSDLREIYWPHTARTKKATRKELKPTYIRDPKHDPDIVFMTPDRKMHVVEQTWEDGGFDIRDTFEHLLKIYEILDFVTTGGKLPQLQGIDLELHTLCWAEDLLTRIRSTIKDDVIWINWSDVAIEFHHKFVAPTYF
;
A
#
# COMPACT_ATOMS: atom_id res chain seq x y z
N MET A 1 23.48 -28.75 18.91
CA MET A 1 22.54 -27.60 18.88
C MET A 1 23.34 -26.29 19.06
N ILE A 2 24.30 -26.02 18.16
CA ILE A 2 25.24 -24.87 18.27
C ILE A 2 24.80 -23.72 17.35
N TRP A 3 24.23 -24.05 16.20
CA TRP A 3 23.74 -23.08 15.20
C TRP A 3 22.62 -22.18 15.71
N SER A 4 21.74 -22.67 16.58
CA SER A 4 20.65 -21.86 17.16
C SER A 4 21.13 -20.77 18.12
N ALA A 5 22.28 -20.96 18.77
CA ALA A 5 22.89 -19.96 19.65
C ALA A 5 23.84 -19.01 18.91
N ALA A 6 24.50 -19.49 17.85
CA ALA A 6 25.41 -18.69 17.02
C ALA A 6 24.66 -17.79 16.02
N ALA A 7 23.52 -18.22 15.51
CA ALA A 7 22.75 -17.47 14.51
C ALA A 7 22.32 -16.08 15.00
N PRO A 8 21.77 -15.88 16.21
CA PRO A 8 21.44 -14.55 16.73
C PRO A 8 22.64 -13.61 16.81
N ILE A 9 23.81 -14.10 17.23
CA ILE A 9 25.05 -13.31 17.34
C ILE A 9 25.54 -12.90 15.96
N GLN A 10 25.51 -13.81 15.00
CA GLN A 10 25.87 -13.53 13.61
C GLN A 10 24.88 -12.54 12.97
N PHE A 11 23.58 -12.66 13.25
CA PHE A 11 22.57 -11.72 12.77
C PHE A 11 22.76 -10.32 13.35
N GLN A 12 23.06 -10.22 14.65
CA GLN A 12 23.36 -8.94 15.28
C GLN A 12 24.61 -8.31 14.65
N HIS A 13 25.67 -9.09 14.44
CA HIS A 13 26.89 -8.59 13.79
C HIS A 13 26.64 -8.11 12.35
N ILE A 14 25.80 -8.81 11.58
CA ILE A 14 25.39 -8.37 10.22
C ILE A 14 24.56 -7.09 10.31
N ALA A 15 23.60 -7.03 11.24
CA ALA A 15 22.74 -5.87 11.47
C ALA A 15 23.55 -4.62 11.84
N ASP A 16 24.55 -4.77 12.72
CA ASP A 16 25.45 -3.70 13.15
C ASP A 16 26.37 -3.27 11.99
N GLY A 17 26.89 -4.23 11.22
CA GLY A 17 27.72 -3.97 10.04
C GLY A 17 26.99 -3.22 8.91
N LEU A 18 25.69 -3.45 8.73
CA LEU A 18 24.86 -2.74 7.74
C LEU A 18 24.81 -1.23 8.02
N LEU A 19 24.83 -0.82 9.29
CA LEU A 19 24.85 0.59 9.69
C LEU A 19 26.24 1.21 9.54
N GLN A 20 27.31 0.44 9.74
CA GLN A 20 28.69 0.91 9.66
C GLN A 20 29.20 1.05 8.22
N SER A 21 28.77 0.18 7.30
CA SER A 21 29.20 0.22 5.89
C SER A 21 28.57 1.37 5.09
N SER A 22 27.46 1.94 5.58
CA SER A 22 26.88 3.13 4.98
C SER A 22 27.47 4.35 5.68
N SER A 23 28.33 5.09 4.98
CA SER A 23 28.89 6.36 5.46
C SER A 23 27.84 7.41 5.84
N ASP A 24 26.56 7.16 5.53
CA ASP A 24 25.42 7.94 5.97
C ASP A 24 24.57 7.14 6.96
N SER A 25 24.55 7.57 8.23
CA SER A 25 23.56 7.20 9.25
C SER A 25 22.10 7.50 8.84
N ARG A 26 21.90 8.04 7.63
CA ARG A 26 20.62 8.37 7.02
C ARG A 26 20.20 7.42 5.89
N ASN A 27 20.96 6.37 5.56
CA ASN A 27 20.59 5.46 4.47
C ASN A 27 19.34 4.62 4.84
N PRO A 28 18.15 4.94 4.29
CA PRO A 28 16.91 4.29 4.73
C PRO A 28 16.86 2.79 4.40
N ARG A 29 17.64 2.36 3.39
CA ARG A 29 17.72 0.96 2.95
C ARG A 29 18.44 0.07 3.96
N ALA A 30 19.53 0.57 4.53
CA ALA A 30 20.30 -0.17 5.54
C ALA A 30 19.46 -0.39 6.80
N GLU A 31 18.77 0.65 7.26
CA GLU A 31 17.88 0.58 8.42
C GLU A 31 16.69 -0.37 8.20
N ARG A 32 16.05 -0.34 7.02
CA ARG A 32 15.00 -1.31 6.67
C ARG A 32 15.47 -2.75 6.77
N ARG A 33 16.67 -3.05 6.24
CA ARG A 33 17.26 -4.40 6.32
C ARG A 33 17.62 -4.78 7.73
N ARG A 34 18.13 -3.84 8.54
CA ARG A 34 18.41 -4.06 9.96
C ARG A 34 17.13 -4.43 10.71
N GLN A 35 16.05 -3.67 10.55
CA GLN A 35 14.75 -3.99 11.16
C GLN A 35 14.20 -5.33 10.69
N ALA A 36 14.31 -5.64 9.40
CA ALA A 36 13.91 -6.94 8.87
C ALA A 36 14.69 -8.11 9.49
N PHE A 37 15.98 -7.93 9.79
CA PHE A 37 16.82 -8.94 10.45
C PHE A 37 16.47 -9.11 11.94
N LEU A 38 16.31 -8.00 12.65
CA LEU A 38 16.00 -8.01 14.09
C LEU A 38 14.54 -8.38 14.38
N GLY A 39 13.67 -8.22 13.38
CA GLY A 39 12.23 -8.36 13.52
C GLY A 39 11.56 -7.05 13.94
N TYR A 40 10.24 -7.00 13.76
CA TYR A 40 9.42 -5.83 14.02
C TYR A 40 8.71 -5.85 15.39
N ASP A 41 8.97 -6.88 16.21
CA ASP A 41 8.19 -7.15 17.43
C ASP A 41 8.37 -6.07 18.51
N ASN A 42 9.54 -5.42 18.55
CA ASN A 42 9.85 -4.35 19.50
C ASN A 42 9.63 -2.93 18.93
N LEU A 43 9.05 -2.81 17.74
CA LEU A 43 8.83 -1.52 17.07
C LEU A 43 7.34 -1.18 17.06
N THR A 44 7.03 0.08 17.38
CA THR A 44 5.69 0.62 17.16
C THR A 44 5.38 0.65 15.66
N PRO A 45 4.11 0.59 15.24
CA PRO A 45 3.74 0.65 13.83
C PRO A 45 4.38 1.81 13.06
N ALA A 46 4.51 2.99 13.69
CA ALA A 46 5.10 4.19 13.10
C ALA A 46 6.63 4.08 12.87
N GLU A 47 7.32 3.24 13.64
CA GLU A 47 8.77 3.05 13.54
C GLU A 47 9.15 1.96 12.52
N ARG A 48 8.20 1.08 12.19
CA ARG A 48 8.42 -0.05 11.28
C ARG A 48 8.67 0.45 9.88
N ARG A 49 9.78 -0.02 9.31
CA ARG A 49 10.16 0.24 7.92
C ARG A 49 10.17 -1.10 7.18
N PRO A 50 9.08 -1.44 6.47
CA PRO A 50 9.03 -2.66 5.65
C PRO A 50 10.10 -2.61 4.57
N LEU A 51 10.63 -3.77 4.17
CA LEU A 51 11.54 -3.85 3.02
C LEU A 51 10.84 -3.33 1.76
N ALA A 52 11.61 -2.71 0.86
CA ALA A 52 11.08 -2.20 -0.40
C ALA A 52 11.38 -3.13 -1.59
N LEU A 53 10.36 -3.38 -2.40
CA LEU A 53 10.42 -3.95 -3.73
C LEU A 53 10.04 -2.87 -4.74
N HIS A 54 11.00 -2.46 -5.55
CA HIS A 54 10.79 -1.43 -6.58
C HIS A 54 10.39 -2.10 -7.88
N VAL A 55 9.11 -1.96 -8.24
CA VAL A 55 8.53 -2.52 -9.46
C VAL A 55 8.29 -1.41 -10.47
N ARG A 56 8.80 -1.59 -11.68
CA ARG A 56 8.59 -0.69 -12.81
C ARG A 56 7.68 -1.35 -13.85
N SER A 57 6.74 -0.60 -14.39
CA SER A 57 5.97 -0.98 -15.57
C SER A 57 6.24 -0.02 -16.71
N SER A 58 6.41 -0.55 -17.92
CA SER A 58 6.31 0.23 -19.16
C SER A 58 4.85 0.34 -19.57
N LEU A 59 4.38 1.54 -19.94
CA LEU A 59 3.00 1.75 -20.39
C LEU A 59 2.64 0.94 -21.64
N ASP A 60 3.60 0.75 -22.54
CA ASP A 60 3.37 0.18 -23.87
C ASP A 60 3.61 -1.33 -23.94
N LYS A 61 4.53 -1.85 -23.11
CA LYS A 61 4.97 -3.25 -23.23
C LYS A 61 4.28 -4.21 -22.25
N GLN A 62 3.44 -3.72 -21.33
CA GLN A 62 2.85 -4.50 -20.21
C GLN A 62 3.87 -5.35 -19.42
N LYS A 63 5.17 -5.05 -19.55
CA LYS A 63 6.25 -5.76 -18.87
C LYS A 63 6.47 -5.14 -17.51
N LEU A 64 6.42 -5.99 -16.48
CA LEU A 64 6.81 -5.63 -15.14
C LEU A 64 8.25 -6.04 -14.91
N ARG A 65 9.05 -5.10 -14.39
CA ARG A 65 10.46 -5.31 -14.08
C ARG A 65 10.73 -4.98 -12.62
N VAL A 66 11.50 -5.81 -11.94
CA VAL A 66 12.06 -5.49 -10.63
C VAL A 66 13.34 -4.71 -10.82
N VAL A 67 13.34 -3.47 -10.36
CA VAL A 67 14.51 -2.56 -10.44
C VAL A 67 15.40 -2.73 -9.20
N ALA A 68 14.78 -2.94 -8.04
CA ALA A 68 15.49 -3.20 -6.80
C ALA A 68 14.66 -4.10 -5.89
N ASP A 69 15.31 -5.10 -5.32
CA ASP A 69 14.71 -6.06 -4.39
C ASP A 69 15.51 -6.06 -3.10
N GLU A 70 15.01 -5.34 -2.08
CA GLU A 70 15.69 -5.29 -0.79
C GLU A 70 15.63 -6.64 -0.05
N PHE A 71 14.69 -7.52 -0.37
CA PHE A 71 14.62 -8.86 0.19
C PHE A 71 15.72 -9.75 -0.36
N GLN A 72 15.97 -9.75 -1.66
CA GLN A 72 17.10 -10.49 -2.23
C GLN A 72 18.44 -9.95 -1.73
N ALA A 73 18.54 -8.63 -1.54
CA ALA A 73 19.72 -8.03 -0.93
C ALA A 73 19.89 -8.47 0.53
N LEU A 74 18.81 -8.56 1.32
CA LEU A 74 18.82 -9.10 2.67
C LEU A 74 19.31 -10.56 2.70
N VAL A 75 18.75 -11.41 1.84
CA VAL A 75 19.15 -12.83 1.73
C VAL A 75 20.64 -12.95 1.38
N SER A 76 21.14 -12.09 0.50
CA SER A 76 22.55 -12.08 0.10
C SER A 76 23.50 -11.60 1.20
N CYS A 77 23.00 -10.92 2.24
CA CYS A 77 23.81 -10.56 3.42
C CYS A 77 24.08 -11.76 4.34
N LEU A 78 23.32 -12.85 4.22
CA LEU A 78 23.54 -14.05 5.01
C LEU A 78 24.68 -14.87 4.39
N PRO A 79 25.79 -15.15 5.11
CA PRO A 79 26.92 -15.90 4.57
C PRO A 79 26.53 -17.29 4.06
N MET A 80 25.52 -17.92 4.65
CA MET A 80 24.98 -19.19 4.15
C MET A 80 24.27 -19.04 2.78
N GLY A 81 23.68 -17.88 2.50
CA GLY A 81 22.96 -17.60 1.26
C GLY A 81 23.85 -17.45 0.03
N THR A 82 25.17 -17.33 0.21
CA THR A 82 26.14 -17.17 -0.89
C THR A 82 26.84 -18.47 -1.29
N VAL A 83 26.58 -19.58 -0.57
CA VAL A 83 27.35 -20.84 -0.72
C VAL A 83 26.77 -21.76 -1.81
N SER A 84 25.43 -21.87 -1.88
CA SER A 84 24.75 -22.71 -2.87
C SER A 84 23.31 -22.25 -3.08
N HIS A 85 22.66 -22.72 -4.15
CA HIS A 85 21.25 -22.44 -4.41
C HIS A 85 20.33 -22.97 -3.29
N GLU A 86 20.60 -24.16 -2.78
CA GLU A 86 19.86 -24.76 -1.67
C GLU A 86 20.00 -23.93 -0.39
N ALA A 87 21.22 -23.53 -0.03
CA ALA A 87 21.48 -22.72 1.14
C ALA A 87 20.84 -21.31 1.02
N ARG A 88 20.83 -20.74 -0.19
CA ARG A 88 20.09 -19.50 -0.51
C ARG A 88 18.59 -19.66 -0.34
N SER A 89 18.03 -20.80 -0.75
CA SER A 89 16.61 -21.11 -0.53
C SER A 89 16.26 -21.19 0.95
N HIS A 90 17.12 -21.84 1.76
CA HIS A 90 16.96 -21.87 3.23
C HIS A 90 17.07 -20.49 3.87
N ALA A 91 18.03 -19.67 3.44
CA ALA A 91 18.20 -18.28 3.88
C ALA A 91 16.96 -17.44 3.54
N ALA A 92 16.44 -17.55 2.31
CA ALA A 92 15.22 -16.89 1.90
C ALA A 92 14.01 -17.33 2.72
N LYS A 93 13.86 -18.63 2.99
CA LYS A 93 12.80 -19.16 3.85
C LYS A 93 12.89 -18.60 5.27
N PHE A 94 14.10 -18.52 5.84
CA PHE A 94 14.32 -17.91 7.15
C PHE A 94 13.94 -16.43 7.16
N CYS A 95 14.47 -15.63 6.23
CA CYS A 95 14.15 -14.20 6.16
C CYS A 95 12.64 -13.95 6.01
N ARG A 96 11.93 -14.77 5.23
CA ARG A 96 10.47 -14.67 5.08
C ARG A 96 9.73 -14.84 6.41
N THR A 97 10.16 -15.75 7.28
CA THR A 97 9.52 -15.91 8.61
C THR A 97 9.66 -14.69 9.52
N LYS A 98 10.60 -13.78 9.21
CA LYS A 98 10.81 -12.54 9.97
C LYS A 98 10.07 -11.34 9.37
N LEU A 99 9.64 -11.46 8.12
CA LEU A 99 8.96 -10.39 7.41
C LEU A 99 7.45 -10.55 7.53
N LYS A 100 6.80 -9.52 8.06
CA LYS A 100 5.33 -9.46 8.16
C LYS A 100 4.70 -8.62 7.03
N VAL A 101 5.46 -7.66 6.49
CA VAL A 101 4.98 -6.68 5.50
C VAL A 101 6.09 -6.42 4.49
N MET A 102 5.71 -6.31 3.21
CA MET A 102 6.57 -5.88 2.11
C MET A 102 6.01 -4.60 1.49
N ASP A 103 6.85 -3.60 1.26
CA ASP A 103 6.50 -2.36 0.58
C ASP A 103 6.80 -2.46 -0.92
N VAL A 104 5.77 -2.29 -1.73
CA VAL A 104 5.85 -2.25 -3.18
C VAL A 104 5.86 -0.81 -3.60
N VAL A 105 7.03 -0.36 -4.01
CA VAL A 105 7.20 0.97 -4.58
C VAL A 105 7.03 0.84 -6.09
N TYR A 106 5.89 1.30 -6.58
CA TYR A 106 5.50 1.13 -7.97
C TYR A 106 5.80 2.37 -8.81
N PHE A 107 6.47 2.17 -9.95
CA PHE A 107 6.83 3.19 -10.93
C PHE A 107 6.21 2.84 -12.28
N ILE A 108 5.64 3.84 -12.96
CA ILE A 108 5.23 3.71 -14.35
C ILE A 108 6.12 4.62 -15.18
N ASP A 109 6.70 4.06 -16.24
CA ASP A 109 7.51 4.81 -17.19
C ASP A 109 6.61 5.45 -18.26
N GLU A 110 6.51 6.78 -18.24
CA GLU A 110 5.74 7.55 -19.24
C GLU A 110 6.53 7.83 -20.51
N GLN A 111 7.86 7.87 -20.41
CA GLN A 111 8.70 8.07 -21.57
C GLN A 111 9.00 6.69 -22.14
N GLY A 112 8.52 6.44 -23.35
CA GLY A 112 8.89 5.27 -24.16
C GLY A 112 10.37 5.29 -24.56
N ASP A 113 11.27 5.71 -23.67
CA ASP A 113 12.70 5.62 -23.86
C ASP A 113 13.04 4.14 -24.01
N GLU A 114 13.36 3.78 -25.25
CA GLU A 114 13.72 2.42 -25.65
C GLU A 114 14.93 1.87 -24.85
N ASP A 115 15.70 2.76 -24.21
CA ASP A 115 16.86 2.48 -23.35
C ASP A 115 16.53 2.18 -21.88
N CYS A 116 15.27 2.31 -21.44
CA CYS A 116 14.89 2.10 -20.03
C CYS A 116 14.64 0.63 -19.65
N ASP A 117 15.37 -0.31 -20.26
CA ASP A 117 15.31 -1.75 -19.96
C ASP A 117 15.99 -2.15 -18.63
N THR A 118 16.10 -1.19 -17.71
CA THR A 118 16.71 -1.41 -16.39
C THR A 118 15.80 -2.28 -15.53
N GLY A 119 16.34 -3.38 -15.02
CA GLY A 119 15.66 -4.29 -14.10
C GLY A 119 15.31 -5.65 -14.71
N VAL A 120 15.05 -6.61 -13.83
CA VAL A 120 14.79 -8.01 -14.20
C VAL A 120 13.30 -8.18 -14.48
N GLU A 121 12.94 -8.71 -15.64
CA GLU A 121 11.54 -9.02 -15.98
C GLU A 121 10.96 -10.04 -15.00
N ILE A 122 9.74 -9.76 -14.52
CA ILE A 122 9.01 -10.65 -13.60
C ILE A 122 8.36 -11.74 -14.44
N LEU A 123 9.06 -12.87 -14.55
CA LEU A 123 8.54 -14.07 -15.21
C LEU A 123 7.81 -14.98 -14.21
N ASP A 124 8.35 -15.06 -12.99
CA ASP A 124 7.79 -15.84 -11.88
C ASP A 124 7.50 -14.94 -10.67
N HIS A 125 6.59 -15.39 -9.81
CA HIS A 125 6.24 -14.67 -8.59
C HIS A 125 7.47 -14.51 -7.67
N VAL A 126 7.67 -13.29 -7.17
CA VAL A 126 8.79 -12.94 -6.28
C VAL A 126 8.59 -13.55 -4.88
N PHE A 127 7.32 -13.77 -4.50
CA PHE A 127 6.92 -14.32 -3.21
C PHE A 127 5.97 -15.52 -3.39
N ALA A 128 6.08 -16.47 -2.45
CA ALA A 128 5.32 -17.72 -2.45
C ALA A 128 4.70 -18.02 -1.07
N GLN A 129 4.57 -17.02 -0.21
CA GLN A 129 4.03 -17.15 1.15
C GLN A 129 3.00 -16.05 1.41
N PRO A 130 2.02 -16.31 2.30
CA PRO A 130 1.07 -15.33 2.78
C PRO A 130 1.77 -14.02 3.17
N THR A 131 1.33 -12.91 2.60
CA THR A 131 1.96 -11.62 2.85
C THR A 131 0.97 -10.47 2.86
N THR A 132 1.25 -9.48 3.70
CA THR A 132 0.70 -8.14 3.58
C THR A 132 1.57 -7.36 2.60
N VAL A 133 0.93 -6.74 1.60
CA VAL A 133 1.58 -5.91 0.60
C VAL A 133 1.16 -4.47 0.82
N MET A 134 2.11 -3.61 1.15
CA MET A 134 1.89 -2.18 1.13
C MET A 134 2.19 -1.67 -0.28
N VAL A 135 1.30 -0.88 -0.85
CA VAL A 135 1.45 -0.32 -2.20
C VAL A 135 1.66 1.17 -2.06
N THR A 136 2.87 1.61 -2.37
CA THR A 136 3.28 3.01 -2.24
C THR A 136 3.45 3.67 -3.61
N LYS A 137 2.83 4.85 -3.79
CA LYS A 137 2.99 5.67 -5.00
C LYS A 137 4.35 6.37 -4.98
N SER A 138 5.17 6.16 -6.02
CA SER A 138 6.59 6.52 -5.98
C SER A 138 6.95 8.00 -6.24
N HIS A 139 5.98 8.90 -6.40
CA HIS A 139 6.27 10.27 -6.86
C HIS A 139 5.84 11.41 -5.95
N PHE A 140 5.56 11.16 -4.67
CA PHE A 140 5.54 12.25 -3.70
C PHE A 140 6.98 12.64 -3.32
N LYS A 141 7.64 13.42 -4.19
CA LYS A 141 8.93 14.10 -3.94
C LYS A 141 8.76 15.24 -2.90
N TYR A 142 8.09 14.99 -1.77
CA TYR A 142 7.87 16.03 -0.75
C TYR A 142 8.93 16.05 0.34
N ARG A 143 9.76 14.99 0.44
CA ARG A 143 10.80 14.89 1.47
C ARG A 143 11.93 15.94 1.39
N LYS A 144 11.90 16.85 0.40
CA LYS A 144 12.82 18.00 0.30
C LYS A 144 12.24 19.32 0.80
N PHE A 145 10.95 19.39 1.17
CA PHE A 145 10.32 20.66 1.60
C PHE A 145 10.40 20.93 3.10
N VAL A 146 10.71 19.91 3.92
CA VAL A 146 10.81 20.08 5.39
C VAL A 146 12.11 20.78 5.80
N ASP A 147 13.08 20.94 4.91
CA ASP A 147 14.39 21.55 5.21
C ASP A 147 14.52 23.05 4.87
N PHE A 148 13.47 23.74 4.41
CA PHE A 148 13.63 25.13 3.97
C PHE A 148 12.53 26.08 4.40
N GLY A 149 12.86 26.90 5.40
CA GLY A 149 12.37 28.28 5.55
C GLY A 149 12.84 29.21 4.43
N SER A 150 12.95 28.73 3.19
CA SER A 150 13.19 29.57 2.01
C SER A 150 11.93 29.59 1.15
N LEU A 151 11.33 30.78 1.09
CA LEU A 151 10.43 31.30 0.07
C LEU A 151 10.34 30.42 -1.19
N GLN A 152 9.19 29.80 -1.40
CA GLN A 152 8.86 29.14 -2.66
C GLN A 152 8.96 30.15 -3.82
N PRO A 153 9.62 29.81 -4.94
CA PRO A 153 9.48 30.60 -6.16
C PRO A 153 8.02 30.54 -6.63
N ALA A 154 7.44 31.69 -6.98
CA ALA A 154 6.03 31.84 -7.39
C ALA A 154 5.59 31.02 -8.63
N ASN A 155 6.49 30.25 -9.25
CA ASN A 155 6.25 29.45 -10.46
C ASN A 155 6.55 27.95 -10.29
N TYR A 156 6.65 27.43 -9.06
CA TYR A 156 6.83 26.00 -8.85
C TYR A 156 5.50 25.26 -9.14
N LYS A 157 5.33 24.80 -10.38
CA LYS A 157 4.32 23.79 -10.68
C LYS A 157 4.68 22.55 -9.86
N PHE A 158 3.80 22.15 -8.95
CA PHE A 158 3.87 20.80 -8.40
C PHE A 158 4.05 19.86 -9.60
N PRO A 159 5.05 18.95 -9.60
CA PRO A 159 5.10 17.93 -10.64
C PRO A 159 3.71 17.31 -10.67
N GLU A 160 3.05 17.35 -11.84
CA GLU A 160 1.75 16.71 -12.05
C GLU A 160 1.83 15.37 -11.35
N LEU A 161 0.88 15.12 -10.43
CA LEU A 161 0.85 13.94 -9.56
C LEU A 161 1.12 12.70 -10.41
N GLY A 162 2.38 12.31 -10.43
CA GLY A 162 2.91 11.48 -11.50
C GLY A 162 2.28 10.12 -11.44
N VAL A 163 1.78 9.69 -12.59
CA VAL A 163 1.49 8.31 -12.99
C VAL A 163 0.90 7.40 -11.91
N HIS A 164 -0.43 7.27 -11.94
CA HIS A 164 -1.16 6.36 -11.07
C HIS A 164 -1.46 5.03 -11.76
N PHE A 165 -1.83 4.02 -10.96
CA PHE A 165 -2.51 2.86 -11.54
C PHE A 165 -3.68 3.35 -12.41
N LYS A 166 -3.71 2.94 -13.68
CA LYS A 166 -4.79 3.32 -14.61
C LYS A 166 -6.19 2.89 -14.14
N SER A 167 -6.26 1.81 -13.36
CA SER A 167 -7.50 1.23 -12.85
C SER A 167 -7.22 0.33 -11.64
N ALA A 168 -8.28 -0.08 -10.94
CA ALA A 168 -8.21 -1.11 -9.91
C ALA A 168 -7.70 -2.45 -10.47
N GLU A 169 -8.14 -2.82 -11.68
CA GLU A 169 -7.66 -4.01 -12.40
C GLU A 169 -6.14 -3.98 -12.59
N HIS A 170 -5.60 -2.84 -13.03
CA HIS A 170 -4.17 -2.68 -13.22
C HIS A 170 -3.40 -2.86 -11.90
N LEU A 171 -3.94 -2.38 -10.77
CA LEU A 171 -3.36 -2.64 -9.45
C LEU A 171 -3.37 -4.13 -9.10
N VAL A 172 -4.52 -4.79 -9.23
CA VAL A 172 -4.67 -6.23 -8.95
C VAL A 172 -3.72 -7.05 -9.83
N ASP A 173 -3.58 -6.69 -11.10
CA ASP A 173 -2.69 -7.34 -12.05
C ASP A 173 -1.23 -7.23 -11.65
N VAL A 174 -0.79 -6.03 -11.26
CA VAL A 174 0.58 -5.82 -10.78
C VAL A 174 0.82 -6.63 -9.52
N VAL A 175 -0.05 -6.51 -8.52
CA VAL A 175 0.10 -7.21 -7.23
C VAL A 175 0.10 -8.74 -7.46
N SER A 176 -0.82 -9.26 -8.27
CA SER A 176 -0.93 -10.68 -8.56
C SER A 176 0.25 -11.23 -9.36
N ARG A 177 0.83 -10.47 -10.31
CA ARG A 177 2.02 -10.91 -11.04
C ARG A 177 3.24 -10.97 -10.12
N VAL A 178 3.39 -9.99 -9.23
CA VAL A 178 4.55 -9.87 -8.33
C VAL A 178 4.47 -10.88 -7.18
N PHE A 179 3.31 -11.03 -6.53
CA PHE A 179 3.16 -11.81 -5.29
C PHE A 179 2.34 -13.09 -5.44
N GLY A 180 1.77 -13.35 -6.60
CA GLY A 180 0.94 -14.52 -6.84
C GLY A 180 -0.36 -14.50 -6.03
N SER A 181 -0.83 -15.70 -5.67
CA SER A 181 -2.09 -15.91 -4.93
C SER A 181 -1.99 -15.70 -3.42
N CYS A 182 -0.80 -15.41 -2.89
CA CYS A 182 -0.50 -15.43 -1.47
C CYS A 182 -0.72 -14.07 -0.77
N VAL A 183 -1.40 -13.12 -1.41
CA VAL A 183 -1.65 -11.81 -0.78
C VAL A 183 -2.87 -11.92 0.10
N GLU A 184 -2.69 -11.77 1.41
CA GLU A 184 -3.79 -11.76 2.39
C GLU A 184 -4.32 -10.35 2.62
N ARG A 185 -3.47 -9.34 2.44
CA ARG A 185 -3.82 -7.95 2.74
C ARG A 185 -3.10 -6.98 1.82
N ILE A 186 -3.83 -5.99 1.34
CA ILE A 186 -3.26 -4.86 0.59
C ILE A 186 -3.40 -3.60 1.44
N ILE A 187 -2.32 -2.86 1.67
CA ILE A 187 -2.37 -1.54 2.30
C ILE A 187 -2.08 -0.52 1.21
N LEU A 188 -3.06 0.32 0.89
CA LEU A 188 -2.91 1.44 -0.04
C LEU A 188 -2.28 2.61 0.72
N ASN A 189 -0.96 2.75 0.63
CA ASN A 189 -0.21 3.81 1.32
C ASN A 189 0.08 4.95 0.34
N PHE A 190 -0.80 5.95 0.33
CA PHE A 190 -0.80 7.02 -0.66
C PHE A 190 -0.53 8.37 -0.03
N TRP A 191 0.02 9.26 -0.85
CA TRP A 191 0.16 10.67 -0.54
C TRP A 191 -0.69 11.48 -1.51
N ALA A 192 -1.41 12.47 -1.01
CA ALA A 192 -2.27 13.34 -1.79
C ALA A 192 -2.08 14.80 -1.43
N ASN A 193 -2.41 15.68 -2.38
CA ASN A 193 -2.52 17.11 -2.10
C ASN A 193 -3.91 17.41 -1.55
N THR A 194 -4.05 18.51 -0.81
CA THR A 194 -5.32 18.95 -0.22
C THR A 194 -6.43 19.19 -1.24
N ASN A 195 -6.06 19.55 -2.46
CA ASN A 195 -7.02 19.78 -3.54
C ASN A 195 -7.28 18.53 -4.39
N SER A 196 -6.63 17.40 -4.08
CA SER A 196 -6.80 16.18 -4.85
C SER A 196 -8.17 15.57 -4.60
N ASP A 197 -8.85 15.24 -5.70
CA ASP A 197 -10.11 14.50 -5.68
C ASP A 197 -9.84 12.98 -5.69
N LEU A 198 -10.89 12.18 -5.49
CA LEU A 198 -10.74 10.71 -5.46
C LEU A 198 -10.19 10.10 -6.76
N ARG A 199 -10.40 10.73 -7.94
CA ARG A 199 -9.84 10.18 -9.19
C ARG A 199 -8.34 10.45 -9.31
N GLU A 200 -7.85 11.53 -8.72
CA GLU A 200 -6.42 11.83 -8.58
C GLU A 200 -5.77 10.96 -7.49
N ILE A 201 -6.44 10.77 -6.35
CA ILE A 201 -5.90 9.96 -5.24
C ILE A 201 -5.79 8.49 -5.64
N TYR A 202 -6.71 7.98 -6.48
CA TYR A 202 -6.73 6.58 -6.90
C TYR A 202 -6.50 6.47 -8.40
N TRP A 203 -7.61 6.42 -9.15
CA TRP A 203 -7.73 6.26 -10.59
C TRP A 203 -9.13 6.73 -11.03
N PRO A 204 -9.38 6.94 -12.34
CA PRO A 204 -10.65 7.44 -12.84
C PRO A 204 -11.87 6.65 -12.34
N HIS A 205 -12.97 7.36 -12.06
CA HIS A 205 -14.21 6.75 -11.59
C HIS A 205 -14.83 5.83 -12.63
N THR A 206 -15.15 4.59 -12.24
CA THR A 206 -15.96 3.69 -13.07
C THR A 206 -17.41 4.16 -13.18
N ALA A 207 -18.14 3.67 -14.19
CA ALA A 207 -19.57 3.95 -14.32
C ALA A 207 -20.39 3.52 -13.08
N ARG A 208 -20.00 2.39 -12.45
CA ARG A 208 -20.63 1.90 -11.23
C ARG A 208 -20.41 2.87 -10.05
N THR A 209 -19.18 3.34 -9.87
CA THR A 209 -18.83 4.28 -8.79
C THR A 209 -19.53 5.63 -8.96
N LYS A 210 -19.55 6.17 -10.18
CA LYS A 210 -20.33 7.40 -10.49
C LYS A 210 -21.82 7.24 -10.17
N LYS A 211 -22.41 6.08 -10.47
CA LYS A 211 -23.83 5.82 -10.23
C LYS A 211 -24.16 5.68 -8.74
N ALA A 212 -23.29 5.04 -7.97
CA ALA A 212 -23.44 4.89 -6.52
C ALA A 212 -23.49 6.26 -5.84
N THR A 213 -22.60 7.18 -6.22
CA THR A 213 -22.54 8.53 -5.63
C THR A 213 -23.66 9.46 -6.12
N ARG A 214 -24.10 9.33 -7.38
CA ARG A 214 -25.19 10.16 -7.96
C ARG A 214 -26.57 9.96 -7.31
N LYS A 215 -26.82 8.84 -6.62
CA LYS A 215 -28.12 8.53 -6.02
C LYS A 215 -28.36 9.19 -4.65
N GLU A 216 -27.48 10.10 -4.23
CA GLU A 216 -27.30 10.56 -2.85
C GLU A 216 -26.81 9.40 -1.99
N LEU A 217 -25.75 9.64 -1.20
CA LEU A 217 -25.13 8.69 -0.28
C LEU A 217 -26.16 8.28 0.80
N LYS A 218 -27.13 7.43 0.45
CA LYS A 218 -28.17 6.95 1.36
C LYS A 218 -27.73 5.60 1.90
N PRO A 219 -27.39 5.53 3.20
CA PRO A 219 -27.05 4.25 3.81
C PRO A 219 -28.30 3.38 3.88
N THR A 220 -28.08 2.07 4.05
CA THR A 220 -29.12 1.16 4.51
C THR A 220 -29.00 1.03 6.01
N TYR A 221 -29.98 1.55 6.75
CA TYR A 221 -29.94 1.52 8.20
C TYR A 221 -30.09 0.10 8.76
N ILE A 222 -29.20 -0.26 9.65
CA ILE A 222 -29.25 -1.51 10.41
C ILE A 222 -30.17 -1.29 11.61
N ARG A 223 -31.24 -2.09 11.69
CA ARG A 223 -32.24 -2.03 12.77
C ARG A 223 -32.12 -3.17 13.78
N ASP A 224 -31.11 -4.02 13.63
CA ASP A 224 -30.86 -5.12 14.56
C ASP A 224 -30.28 -4.56 15.87
N PRO A 225 -30.98 -4.67 17.02
CA PRO A 225 -30.50 -4.17 18.30
C PRO A 225 -29.27 -4.92 18.83
N LYS A 226 -28.92 -6.08 18.26
CA LYS A 226 -27.70 -6.84 18.61
C LYS A 226 -26.50 -6.50 17.73
N HIS A 227 -26.71 -5.71 16.67
CA HIS A 227 -25.62 -5.28 15.81
C HIS A 227 -24.72 -4.33 16.59
N ASP A 228 -23.42 -4.55 16.49
CA ASP A 228 -22.42 -3.67 17.09
C ASP A 228 -22.44 -2.31 16.35
N PRO A 229 -22.76 -1.19 17.03
CA PRO A 229 -22.89 0.11 16.39
C PRO A 229 -21.60 0.61 15.73
N ASP A 230 -20.44 0.11 16.15
CA ASP A 230 -19.16 0.44 15.55
C ASP A 230 -18.90 -0.35 14.25
N ILE A 231 -19.67 -1.40 13.97
CA ILE A 231 -19.48 -2.19 12.76
C ILE A 231 -20.28 -1.58 11.59
N VAL A 232 -19.56 -1.22 10.54
CA VAL A 232 -20.10 -0.77 9.25
C VAL A 232 -19.69 -1.77 8.18
N PHE A 233 -20.56 -2.04 7.21
CA PHE A 233 -20.16 -2.89 6.08
C PHE A 233 -20.72 -2.43 4.73
N MET A 234 -20.04 -2.80 3.66
CA MET A 234 -20.45 -2.56 2.27
C MET A 234 -20.67 -3.88 1.53
N THR A 235 -21.85 -4.01 0.95
CA THR A 235 -22.30 -5.19 0.17
C THR A 235 -21.92 -5.11 -1.31
N PRO A 236 -21.99 -6.22 -2.07
CA PRO A 236 -21.72 -6.28 -3.53
C PRO A 236 -22.51 -5.33 -4.42
N ASP A 237 -23.69 -4.91 -4.00
CA ASP A 237 -24.46 -3.88 -4.69
C ASP A 237 -24.03 -2.45 -4.34
N ARG A 238 -22.90 -2.30 -3.63
CA ARG A 238 -22.24 -1.05 -3.22
C ARG A 238 -23.11 -0.18 -2.32
N LYS A 239 -23.84 -0.83 -1.41
CA LYS A 239 -24.61 -0.15 -0.37
C LYS A 239 -23.85 -0.23 0.94
N MET A 240 -23.72 0.91 1.61
CA MET A 240 -23.20 0.98 2.97
C MET A 240 -24.32 0.68 3.95
N HIS A 241 -24.08 -0.26 4.85
CA HIS A 241 -24.96 -0.62 5.96
C HIS A 241 -24.35 -0.10 7.26
N VAL A 242 -25.15 0.65 8.01
CA VAL A 242 -24.71 1.32 9.23
C VAL A 242 -25.88 1.55 10.17
N VAL A 243 -25.63 1.64 11.47
CA VAL A 243 -26.63 2.05 12.45
C VAL A 243 -26.94 3.54 12.28
N GLU A 244 -28.21 3.93 12.45
CA GLU A 244 -28.67 5.31 12.26
C GLU A 244 -27.87 6.31 13.10
N GLN A 245 -27.63 5.99 14.38
CA GLN A 245 -26.82 6.80 15.27
C GLN A 245 -25.40 7.03 14.73
N THR A 246 -24.70 5.98 14.30
CA THR A 246 -23.33 6.09 13.75
C THR A 246 -23.30 6.97 12.49
N TRP A 247 -24.36 6.93 11.67
CA TRP A 247 -24.48 7.80 10.50
C TRP A 247 -24.70 9.27 10.86
N GLU A 248 -25.53 9.53 11.88
CA GLU A 248 -25.80 10.88 12.37
C GLU A 248 -24.58 11.49 13.07
N ASP A 249 -23.95 10.72 13.98
CA ASP A 249 -22.78 11.15 14.75
C ASP A 249 -21.53 11.27 13.85
N GLY A 250 -21.36 10.36 12.89
CA GLY A 250 -20.21 10.34 11.97
C GLY A 250 -20.25 11.41 10.88
N GLY A 251 -21.40 12.02 10.61
CA GLY A 251 -21.54 13.22 9.77
C GLY A 251 -20.84 13.15 8.39
N PHE A 252 -19.75 13.90 8.24
CA PHE A 252 -18.96 13.96 7.00
C PHE A 252 -17.98 12.79 6.87
N ASP A 253 -17.39 12.32 7.98
CA ASP A 253 -16.38 11.26 7.98
C ASP A 253 -16.93 9.95 7.41
N ILE A 254 -18.19 9.64 7.74
CA ILE A 254 -18.84 8.41 7.26
C ILE A 254 -19.16 8.47 5.76
N ARG A 255 -19.42 9.67 5.23
CA ARG A 255 -19.63 9.89 3.80
C ARG A 255 -18.33 9.75 3.03
N ASP A 256 -17.24 10.33 3.53
CA ASP A 256 -15.91 10.21 2.93
C ASP A 256 -15.41 8.77 2.99
N THR A 257 -15.67 8.09 4.11
CA THR A 257 -15.42 6.64 4.25
C THR A 257 -16.17 5.86 3.18
N PHE A 258 -17.45 6.17 2.94
CA PHE A 258 -18.23 5.51 1.89
C PHE A 258 -17.58 5.70 0.51
N GLU A 259 -17.13 6.92 0.19
CA GLU A 259 -16.49 7.23 -1.09
C GLU A 259 -15.17 6.48 -1.31
N HIS A 260 -14.32 6.41 -0.27
CA HIS A 260 -13.10 5.61 -0.30
C HIS A 260 -13.40 4.11 -0.47
N LEU A 261 -14.43 3.62 0.24
CA LEU A 261 -14.84 2.23 0.10
C LEU A 261 -15.32 1.89 -1.30
N LEU A 262 -15.98 2.82 -2.02
CA LEU A 262 -16.33 2.58 -3.42
C LEU A 262 -15.09 2.31 -4.29
N LYS A 263 -13.97 2.98 -4.01
CA LYS A 263 -12.69 2.74 -4.72
C LYS A 263 -12.05 1.42 -4.31
N ILE A 264 -12.11 1.08 -3.02
CA ILE A 264 -11.64 -0.23 -2.53
C ILE A 264 -12.48 -1.36 -3.14
N TYR A 265 -13.80 -1.17 -3.26
CA TYR A 265 -14.70 -2.14 -3.87
C TYR A 265 -14.39 -2.41 -5.34
N GLU A 266 -13.87 -1.41 -6.07
CA GLU A 266 -13.40 -1.65 -7.45
C GLU A 266 -12.25 -2.66 -7.48
N ILE A 267 -11.36 -2.70 -6.47
CA ILE A 267 -10.32 -3.74 -6.36
C ILE A 267 -10.97 -5.11 -6.14
N LEU A 268 -11.94 -5.18 -5.21
CA LEU A 268 -12.62 -6.42 -4.87
C LEU A 268 -13.42 -6.99 -6.06
N ASP A 269 -14.05 -6.14 -6.87
CA ASP A 269 -14.73 -6.54 -8.12
C ASP A 269 -13.77 -7.30 -9.06
N PHE A 270 -12.51 -6.86 -9.20
CA PHE A 270 -11.54 -7.53 -10.07
C PHE A 270 -10.89 -8.76 -9.45
N VAL A 271 -10.71 -8.78 -8.12
CA VAL A 271 -10.26 -9.95 -7.37
C VAL A 271 -11.26 -11.10 -7.55
N THR A 272 -12.55 -10.82 -7.32
CA THR A 272 -13.63 -11.80 -7.42
C THR A 272 -13.90 -12.27 -8.84
N THR A 273 -14.04 -11.34 -9.80
CA THR A 273 -14.34 -11.69 -11.20
C THR A 273 -13.15 -12.30 -11.94
N GLY A 274 -11.93 -11.86 -11.63
CA GLY A 274 -10.71 -12.35 -12.27
C GLY A 274 -10.11 -13.59 -11.61
N GLY A 275 -10.60 -13.99 -10.42
CA GLY A 275 -10.03 -15.07 -9.62
C GLY A 275 -8.59 -14.80 -9.17
N LYS A 276 -8.17 -13.53 -9.15
CA LYS A 276 -6.82 -13.10 -8.74
C LYS A 276 -6.83 -12.82 -7.25
N LEU A 277 -5.75 -13.16 -6.55
CA LEU A 277 -5.59 -12.97 -5.10
C LEU A 277 -6.66 -13.69 -4.24
N PRO A 278 -6.85 -15.02 -4.39
CA PRO A 278 -7.91 -15.77 -3.69
C PRO A 278 -7.77 -15.80 -2.17
N GLN A 279 -6.61 -15.43 -1.62
CA GLN A 279 -6.37 -15.37 -0.18
C GLN A 279 -6.62 -13.98 0.41
N LEU A 280 -7.04 -13.00 -0.39
CA LEU A 280 -7.22 -11.62 0.06
C LEU A 280 -8.34 -11.54 1.10
N GLN A 281 -7.98 -11.13 2.31
CA GLN A 281 -8.85 -10.99 3.48
C GLN A 281 -9.05 -9.51 3.89
N GLY A 282 -8.39 -8.57 3.23
CA GLY A 282 -8.71 -7.15 3.44
C GLY A 282 -7.85 -6.17 2.66
N ILE A 283 -8.37 -4.95 2.57
CA ILE A 283 -7.71 -3.84 1.87
C ILE A 283 -7.79 -2.62 2.77
N ASP A 284 -6.65 -2.16 3.23
CA ASP A 284 -6.55 -1.00 4.12
C ASP A 284 -6.12 0.24 3.33
N LEU A 285 -6.48 1.41 3.83
CA LEU A 285 -6.07 2.70 3.33
C LEU A 285 -5.24 3.42 4.40
N GLU A 286 -4.08 3.91 3.99
CA GLU A 286 -3.30 4.92 4.72
C GLU A 286 -3.00 6.06 3.75
N LEU A 287 -3.79 7.13 3.86
CA LEU A 287 -3.73 8.29 2.98
C LEU A 287 -3.18 9.48 3.75
N HIS A 288 -1.99 9.91 3.36
CA HIS A 288 -1.32 11.09 3.88
C HIS A 288 -1.67 12.32 3.05
N THR A 289 -2.20 13.34 3.69
CA THR A 289 -2.55 14.60 3.04
C THR A 289 -1.80 15.73 3.70
N LEU A 290 -0.97 16.41 2.90
CA LEU A 290 -0.22 17.55 3.40
C LEU A 290 -1.05 18.84 3.31
N CYS A 291 -1.54 19.32 4.45
CA CYS A 291 -2.32 20.55 4.56
C CYS A 291 -1.59 21.57 5.43
N TRP A 292 -1.32 22.77 4.91
CA TRP A 292 -0.64 23.84 5.66
C TRP A 292 0.65 23.41 6.40
N ALA A 293 1.45 22.54 5.78
CA ALA A 293 2.67 21.93 6.33
C ALA A 293 2.45 20.92 7.47
N GLU A 294 1.21 20.52 7.74
CA GLU A 294 0.86 19.39 8.60
C GLU A 294 0.58 18.14 7.76
N ASP A 295 1.02 16.98 8.26
CA ASP A 295 0.71 15.66 7.70
C ASP A 295 -0.55 15.15 8.38
N LEU A 296 -1.67 15.15 7.63
CA LEU A 296 -2.96 14.67 8.09
C LEU A 296 -3.19 13.26 7.56
N LEU A 297 -3.58 12.35 8.44
CA LEU A 297 -3.76 10.94 8.10
C LEU A 297 -5.24 10.56 8.01
N THR A 298 -5.63 10.07 6.84
CA THR A 298 -6.85 9.31 6.65
C THR A 298 -6.52 7.81 6.66
N ARG A 299 -7.02 7.08 7.66
CA ARG A 299 -6.85 5.63 7.82
C ARG A 299 -8.21 4.92 7.78
N ILE A 300 -8.32 3.87 6.97
CA ILE A 300 -9.47 2.96 6.97
C ILE A 300 -8.92 1.53 6.94
N ARG A 301 -9.20 0.73 7.97
CA ARG A 301 -8.89 -0.71 7.95
C ARG A 301 -10.13 -1.51 7.61
N SER A 302 -9.99 -2.48 6.71
CA SER A 302 -11.11 -3.31 6.31
C SER A 302 -10.80 -4.80 6.34
N THR A 303 -11.85 -5.57 6.58
CA THR A 303 -11.85 -7.03 6.48
C THR A 303 -12.83 -7.45 5.40
N ILE A 304 -12.41 -8.35 4.53
CA ILE A 304 -13.26 -8.91 3.48
C ILE A 304 -13.77 -10.26 3.96
N LYS A 305 -15.09 -10.43 3.93
CA LYS A 305 -15.75 -11.70 4.24
C LYS A 305 -16.98 -11.85 3.37
N ASP A 306 -17.10 -12.98 2.66
CA ASP A 306 -18.22 -13.30 1.78
C ASP A 306 -18.50 -12.18 0.75
N ASP A 307 -17.43 -11.65 0.15
CA ASP A 307 -17.42 -10.49 -0.75
C ASP A 307 -17.95 -9.18 -0.12
N VAL A 308 -18.18 -9.14 1.19
CA VAL A 308 -18.58 -7.93 1.92
C VAL A 308 -17.34 -7.29 2.54
N ILE A 309 -17.23 -5.97 2.42
CA ILE A 309 -16.19 -5.18 3.09
C ILE A 309 -16.73 -4.76 4.46
N TRP A 310 -16.11 -5.23 5.53
CA TRP A 310 -16.41 -4.90 6.92
C TRP A 310 -15.38 -3.93 7.48
N ILE A 311 -15.84 -2.95 8.24
CA ILE A 311 -15.02 -1.97 8.93
C ILE A 311 -15.51 -1.85 10.37
N ASN A 312 -14.56 -1.79 11.31
CA ASN A 312 -14.83 -1.28 12.63
C ASN A 312 -14.57 0.23 12.63
N TRP A 313 -15.55 1.02 13.05
CA TRP A 313 -15.49 2.48 13.10
C TRP A 313 -14.37 2.96 14.01
N SER A 314 -13.98 2.19 15.03
CA SER A 314 -12.80 2.49 15.86
C SER A 314 -11.47 2.41 15.10
N ASP A 315 -11.44 1.74 13.94
CA ASP A 315 -10.27 1.65 13.05
C ASP A 315 -10.31 2.68 11.90
N VAL A 316 -11.30 3.59 11.91
CA VAL A 316 -11.41 4.70 10.97
C VAL A 316 -10.89 5.98 11.60
N ALA A 317 -10.03 6.69 10.88
CA ALA A 317 -9.62 8.04 11.20
C ALA A 317 -9.64 8.86 9.91
N ILE A 318 -10.41 9.95 9.87
CA ILE A 318 -10.45 10.87 8.73
C ILE A 318 -9.96 12.23 9.23
N GLU A 319 -8.70 12.56 9.00
CA GLU A 319 -8.15 13.87 9.38
C GLU A 319 -8.26 14.91 8.25
N PHE A 320 -8.58 14.47 7.02
CA PHE A 320 -8.78 15.36 5.89
C PHE A 320 -9.86 14.87 4.91
N HIS A 321 -10.70 15.81 4.47
CA HIS A 321 -11.82 15.56 3.56
C HIS A 321 -11.42 15.73 2.10
N HIS A 322 -11.54 14.66 1.32
CA HIS A 322 -11.27 14.69 -0.11
C HIS A 322 -12.56 14.78 -0.91
N LYS A 323 -12.57 15.65 -1.91
CA LYS A 323 -13.75 15.79 -2.75
C LYS A 323 -13.87 14.60 -3.70
N PHE A 324 -15.08 14.07 -3.89
CA PHE A 324 -15.36 13.06 -4.92
C PHE A 324 -15.19 13.55 -6.37
N VAL A 325 -15.43 14.85 -6.60
CA VAL A 325 -15.77 15.60 -7.83
C VAL A 325 -15.95 14.83 -9.17
N ALA A 326 -17.14 15.03 -9.75
CA ALA A 326 -17.31 15.71 -11.04
C ALA A 326 -18.61 16.54 -11.03
N PRO A 327 -18.57 17.85 -11.27
CA PRO A 327 -19.37 18.38 -12.35
C PRO A 327 -18.49 19.17 -13.30
N THR A 328 -18.26 18.62 -14.49
CA THR A 328 -18.17 19.49 -15.66
C THR A 328 -19.55 20.10 -15.82
N TYR A 329 -19.70 21.35 -15.39
CA TYR A 329 -20.75 22.21 -15.92
C TYR A 329 -20.59 22.21 -17.45
N PHE A 330 -21.61 21.73 -18.15
CA PHE A 330 -21.84 22.05 -19.55
C PHE A 330 -23.14 22.84 -19.62
#